data_AF-A0A524ERW5-F1
#
_entry.id   AF-A0A524ERW5-F1
#
_cell.length_a   1.000
_cell.length_b   1.000
_cell.length_c   1.000
_cell.angle_alpha   90.00
_cell.angle_beta   90.00
_cell.angle_gamma   90.00
#
_symmetry.space_group_name_H-M   'P 1'
#
loop_
_entity.id
_entity.type
_entity.pdbx_description
1 polymer ?
#
loop_
_entity_poly.entity_id
_entity_poly.type
_entity_poly.pdbx_seq_one_letter_code
_entity_poly.pdbx_strand_id
1 'polypeptide(L)'
;MLFQAEATLMFILWLVLATVIVTLIIYIAVLLIESKTKASDKKFLIILLAFICVLVIPLVLGVISQVFGIFSAIPWSDGNYLMLLVPIIGFLIILLLSKFLLDVAWDNALWISLLTLFFLFLLYTLIPGLASFLGFVI
;
A
#
# COMPACT_ATOMS: atom_id res chain seq x y z
N MET A 1 25.16 -13.01 12.27
CA MET A 1 25.27 -12.16 11.07
C MET A 1 25.25 -12.94 9.75
N LEU A 2 25.51 -14.26 9.72
CA LEU A 2 25.24 -15.09 8.53
C LEU A 2 23.78 -15.63 8.46
N PHE A 3 23.11 -15.75 9.62
CA PHE A 3 21.67 -16.07 9.72
C PHE A 3 20.72 -14.86 9.58
N GLN A 4 21.24 -13.66 9.26
CA GLN A 4 20.41 -12.55 8.79
C GLN A 4 20.14 -12.64 7.27
N ALA A 5 20.97 -13.39 6.53
CA ALA A 5 20.85 -13.52 5.08
C ALA A 5 19.60 -14.31 4.66
N GLU A 6 19.24 -15.37 5.38
CA GLU A 6 18.02 -16.16 5.09
C GLU A 6 16.76 -15.33 5.29
N ALA A 7 16.72 -14.52 6.34
CA ALA A 7 15.61 -13.65 6.66
C ALA A 7 15.46 -12.53 5.61
N THR A 8 16.58 -11.95 5.15
CA THR A 8 16.60 -10.95 4.07
C THR A 8 16.17 -11.55 2.72
N LEU A 9 16.63 -12.75 2.39
CA LEU A 9 16.26 -13.41 1.13
C LEU A 9 14.77 -13.77 1.11
N MET A 10 14.25 -14.28 2.23
CA MET A 10 12.82 -14.56 2.39
C MET A 10 11.98 -13.28 2.31
N PHE A 11 12.45 -12.17 2.90
CA PHE A 11 11.81 -10.86 2.76
C PHE A 11 11.74 -10.37 1.31
N ILE A 12 12.86 -10.44 0.57
CA ILE A 12 12.89 -10.06 -0.85
C ILE A 12 11.91 -10.92 -1.66
N LEU A 13 11.88 -12.24 -1.42
CA LEU A 13 10.94 -13.14 -2.10
C LEU A 13 9.49 -12.77 -1.80
N TRP A 14 9.14 -12.52 -0.54
CA TRP A 14 7.80 -12.07 -0.15
C TRP A 14 7.44 -10.73 -0.78
N LEU A 15 8.38 -9.79 -0.82
CA LEU A 15 8.17 -8.47 -1.42
C LEU A 15 7.91 -8.55 -2.92
N VAL A 16 8.70 -9.35 -3.63
CA VAL A 16 8.50 -9.61 -5.06
C VAL A 16 7.15 -10.27 -5.29
N LEU A 17 6.81 -11.29 -4.51
CA LEU A 17 5.53 -12.00 -4.62
C LEU A 17 4.34 -11.06 -4.36
N ALA A 18 4.40 -10.25 -3.31
CA ALA A 18 3.37 -9.27 -3.01
C ALA A 18 3.24 -8.22 -4.11
N THR A 19 4.36 -7.72 -4.64
CA THR A 19 4.37 -6.76 -5.74
C THR A 19 3.71 -7.36 -6.99
N VAL A 20 4.00 -8.62 -7.32
CA VAL A 20 3.38 -9.33 -8.45
C VAL A 20 1.87 -9.49 -8.23
N ILE A 21 1.44 -9.92 -7.04
CA ILE A 21 0.01 -10.07 -6.72
C ILE A 21 -0.72 -8.72 -6.83
N VAL A 22 -0.19 -7.66 -6.22
CA VAL A 22 -0.79 -6.32 -6.26
C VAL A 22 -0.80 -5.77 -7.68
N THR A 23 0.25 -6.03 -8.47
CA THR A 23 0.28 -5.68 -9.91
C THR A 23 -0.89 -6.31 -10.65
N LEU A 24 -1.12 -7.61 -10.47
CA LEU A 24 -2.21 -8.32 -11.14
C LEU A 24 -3.57 -7.76 -10.72
N ILE A 25 -3.74 -7.45 -9.44
CA ILE A 25 -4.97 -6.89 -8.89
C ILE A 25 -5.25 -5.50 -9.48
N ILE A 26 -4.27 -4.60 -9.49
CA ILE A 26 -4.41 -3.27 -10.08
C ILE A 26 -4.66 -3.39 -11.58
N TYR A 27 -3.97 -4.30 -12.28
CA TYR A 27 -4.18 -4.52 -13.71
C TYR A 27 -5.63 -4.95 -14.01
N ILE A 28 -6.16 -5.92 -13.26
CA ILE A 28 -7.55 -6.37 -13.39
C ILE A 28 -8.51 -5.22 -13.05
N ALA A 29 -8.24 -4.44 -11.99
CA ALA A 29 -9.06 -3.29 -11.62
C ALA A 29 -9.13 -2.25 -12.75
N VAL A 30 -7.98 -1.89 -13.35
CA VAL A 30 -7.93 -0.95 -14.48
C VAL A 30 -8.64 -1.53 -15.72
N LEU A 31 -8.48 -2.84 -15.98
CA LEU A 31 -9.13 -3.51 -17.11
C LEU A 31 -10.65 -3.49 -16.99
N LEU A 32 -11.18 -3.69 -15.78
CA LEU A 32 -12.63 -3.77 -15.50
C LEU A 32 -13.29 -2.39 -15.39
N ILE A 33 -12.59 -1.41 -14.81
CA ILE A 33 -13.17 -0.09 -14.49
C ILE A 33 -12.94 0.92 -15.62
N GLU A 34 -11.75 0.91 -16.24
CA GLU A 34 -11.40 1.86 -17.29
C GLU A 34 -11.53 1.23 -18.68
N SER A 35 -10.54 0.42 -19.08
CA SER A 35 -10.55 -0.27 -20.38
C SER A 35 -9.34 -1.19 -20.55
N LYS A 36 -9.46 -2.15 -21.47
CA LYS A 36 -8.36 -3.02 -21.89
C LYS A 36 -7.18 -2.25 -22.50
N THR A 37 -7.45 -1.19 -23.26
CA THR A 37 -6.42 -0.37 -23.89
C THR A 37 -5.60 0.37 -22.85
N LYS A 38 -6.26 1.05 -21.90
CA LYS A 38 -5.58 1.78 -20.83
C LYS A 38 -4.77 0.85 -19.92
N ALA A 39 -5.30 -0.34 -19.58
CA ALA A 39 -4.58 -1.35 -18.81
C ALA A 39 -3.29 -1.82 -19.52
N SER A 40 -3.35 -2.05 -20.83
CA SER A 40 -2.20 -2.46 -21.64
C SER A 40 -1.16 -1.33 -21.78
N ASP A 41 -1.60 -0.12 -22.07
CA ASP A 41 -0.73 1.04 -22.30
C ASP A 41 0.01 1.45 -21.03
N LYS A 42 -0.64 1.33 -19.87
CA LYS A 42 -0.10 1.74 -18.56
C LYS A 42 0.50 0.59 -17.77
N LYS A 43 0.74 -0.58 -18.36
CA LYS A 43 1.26 -1.78 -17.67
C LYS A 43 2.51 -1.53 -16.81
N PHE A 44 3.46 -0.75 -17.31
CA PHE A 44 4.68 -0.41 -16.57
C PHE A 44 4.38 0.51 -15.37
N LEU A 45 3.44 1.44 -15.52
CA LEU A 45 3.01 2.34 -14.45
C LEU A 45 2.16 1.60 -13.41
N ILE A 46 1.43 0.55 -13.81
CA ILE A 46 0.73 -0.36 -12.89
C ILE A 46 1.72 -1.15 -12.03
N ILE A 47 2.78 -1.70 -12.64
CA ILE A 47 3.86 -2.38 -11.91
C ILE A 47 4.54 -1.41 -10.94
N LEU A 48 4.86 -0.20 -11.40
CA LEU A 48 5.47 0.83 -10.55
C LEU A 48 4.54 1.21 -9.38
N LEU A 49 3.25 1.39 -9.65
CA LEU A 49 2.26 1.68 -8.62
C LEU A 49 2.18 0.55 -7.59
N ALA A 50 2.14 -0.71 -8.03
CA ALA A 50 2.13 -1.86 -7.14
C ALA A 50 3.38 -1.91 -6.25
N PHE A 51 4.55 -1.64 -6.83
CA PHE A 51 5.81 -1.58 -6.07
C PHE A 51 5.80 -0.46 -5.03
N ILE A 52 5.32 0.74 -5.40
CA ILE A 52 5.15 1.85 -4.46
C ILE A 52 4.17 1.47 -3.35
N CYS A 53 3.04 0.84 -3.69
CA CYS A 53 2.03 0.39 -2.73
C CYS A 53 2.55 -0.65 -1.74
N VAL A 54 3.42 -1.57 -2.18
CA VAL A 54 3.93 -2.66 -1.32
C VAL A 54 5.14 -2.22 -0.49
N LEU A 55 6.02 -1.37 -1.04
CA LEU A 55 7.27 -0.98 -0.38
C LEU A 55 7.19 0.42 0.24
N VAL A 56 6.80 1.43 -0.55
CA VAL A 56 6.92 2.84 -0.14
C VAL A 56 5.77 3.25 0.78
N ILE A 57 4.53 2.86 0.46
CA ILE A 57 3.36 3.26 1.25
C ILE A 57 3.46 2.80 2.70
N PRO A 58 3.80 1.52 3.00
CA PRO A 58 3.99 1.11 4.39
C PRO A 58 5.01 1.99 5.09
N LEU A 59 6.21 2.19 4.52
CA LEU A 59 7.25 3.03 5.14
C LEU A 59 6.75 4.45 5.47
N VAL A 60 6.05 5.09 4.53
CA VAL A 60 5.48 6.43 4.74
C VAL A 60 4.43 6.42 5.86
N LEU A 61 3.54 5.41 5.89
CA LEU A 61 2.54 5.27 6.95
C LEU A 61 3.15 4.98 8.32
N GLY A 62 4.28 4.27 8.37
CA GLY A 62 5.01 4.03 9.62
C GLY A 62 5.61 5.28 10.21
N VAL A 63 6.23 6.12 9.37
CA VAL A 63 6.73 7.41 9.81
C VAL A 63 5.59 8.30 10.31
N ILE A 64 4.46 8.32 9.59
CA ILE A 64 3.27 9.09 10.02
C ILE A 64 2.75 8.57 11.37
N SER A 65 2.66 7.24 11.54
CA SER A 65 2.22 6.62 12.80
C SER A 65 3.16 6.97 13.97
N GLN A 66 4.48 6.97 13.75
CA GLN A 66 5.45 7.40 14.76
C GLN A 66 5.26 8.87 15.15
N VAL A 67 5.10 9.75 14.16
CA VAL A 67 4.86 11.19 14.41
C VAL A 67 3.56 11.38 15.18
N PHE A 68 2.48 10.70 14.80
CA PHE A 68 1.18 10.77 15.50
C PHE A 68 1.23 10.15 16.90
N GLY A 69 2.03 9.09 17.08
CA GLY A 69 2.28 8.45 18.37
C GLY A 69 2.92 9.37 19.40
N ILE A 70 3.77 10.33 18.99
CA ILE A 70 4.37 11.32 19.91
C ILE A 70 3.28 12.20 20.54
N PHE A 71 2.26 12.56 19.76
CA PHE A 71 1.15 13.40 20.24
C PHE A 71 0.20 12.66 21.19
N SER A 72 0.29 11.33 21.29
CA SER A 72 -0.47 10.53 22.27
C SER A 72 -0.08 10.81 23.73
N ALA A 73 1.09 11.44 23.95
CA ALA A 73 1.54 11.89 25.25
C ALA A 73 0.93 13.26 25.67
N ILE A 74 0.08 13.87 24.83
CA ILE A 74 -0.56 15.15 25.15
C ILE A 74 -1.80 14.92 26.03
N PRO A 75 -1.88 15.50 27.24
CA PRO A 75 -2.92 15.21 28.24
C PRO A 75 -4.37 15.61 27.89
N TRP A 76 -4.61 16.17 26.71
CA TRP A 76 -5.90 16.80 26.33
C TRP A 76 -6.73 15.94 25.36
N SER A 77 -6.33 14.70 25.12
CA SER A 77 -6.99 13.80 24.17
C SER A 77 -7.44 12.52 24.87
N ASP A 78 -8.76 12.30 25.00
CA ASP A 78 -9.38 11.11 25.60
C ASP A 78 -9.15 9.81 24.78
N GLY A 79 -8.39 9.88 23.70
CA GLY A 79 -8.00 8.77 22.86
C GLY A 79 -6.98 9.17 21.80
N ASN A 80 -6.30 8.19 21.19
CA ASN A 80 -5.37 8.45 20.11
C ASN A 80 -6.08 8.52 18.75
N TYR A 81 -6.98 9.49 18.58
CA TYR A 81 -7.77 9.69 17.35
C TYR A 81 -6.89 9.98 16.13
N LEU A 82 -5.68 10.50 16.34
CA LEU A 82 -4.70 10.73 15.28
C LEU A 82 -4.21 9.42 14.65
N MET A 83 -4.04 8.35 15.44
CA MET A 83 -3.68 7.04 14.87
C MET A 83 -4.79 6.48 13.96
N LEU A 84 -6.07 6.81 14.21
CA LEU A 84 -7.18 6.39 13.34
C LEU A 84 -7.15 7.08 11.96
N LEU A 85 -6.40 8.18 11.80
CA LEU A 85 -6.24 8.86 10.51
C LEU A 85 -5.20 8.19 9.60
N VAL A 86 -4.31 7.35 10.13
CA VAL A 86 -3.22 6.73 9.36
C VAL A 86 -3.75 5.94 8.14
N PRO A 87 -4.77 5.07 8.27
CA PRO A 87 -5.34 4.36 7.12
C PRO A 87 -5.99 5.30 6.09
N ILE A 88 -6.61 6.39 6.56
CA ILE A 88 -7.25 7.39 5.69
C ILE A 88 -6.18 8.12 4.86
N ILE A 89 -5.06 8.49 5.47
CA ILE A 89 -3.93 9.09 4.76
C ILE A 89 -3.35 8.11 3.73
N GLY A 90 -3.26 6.82 4.08
CA GLY A 90 -2.85 5.77 3.14
C GLY A 90 -3.75 5.68 1.92
N PHE A 91 -5.07 5.71 2.14
CA PHE A 91 -6.05 5.76 1.06
C PHE A 91 -5.86 6.99 0.15
N LEU A 92 -5.72 8.19 0.74
CA LEU A 92 -5.55 9.43 -0.03
C LEU A 92 -4.27 9.42 -0.88
N ILE A 93 -3.18 8.85 -0.37
CA ILE A 93 -1.93 8.69 -1.14
C ILE A 93 -2.15 7.73 -2.32
N ILE A 94 -2.78 6.57 -2.10
CA ILE A 94 -3.09 5.62 -3.18
C ILE A 94 -3.99 6.27 -4.23
N LEU A 95 -4.99 7.05 -3.82
CA LEU A 95 -5.89 7.76 -4.72
C LEU A 95 -5.16 8.77 -5.61
N LEU A 96 -4.27 9.58 -5.03
CA LEU A 96 -3.47 10.53 -5.80
C LEU A 96 -2.54 9.79 -6.78
N LEU A 97 -1.88 8.73 -6.31
CA LEU A 97 -1.00 7.94 -7.16
C LEU A 97 -1.78 7.25 -8.29
N SER A 98 -2.94 6.65 -8.03
CA SER A 98 -3.76 6.02 -9.07
C SER A 98 -4.23 7.04 -10.10
N LYS A 99 -4.64 8.24 -9.66
CA LYS A 99 -5.05 9.33 -10.55
C LYS A 99 -3.91 9.80 -11.47
N PHE A 100 -2.74 10.10 -10.90
CA PHE A 100 -1.64 10.72 -11.65
C PHE A 100 -0.79 9.71 -12.43
N LEU A 101 -0.53 8.50 -11.90
CA LEU A 101 0.27 7.51 -12.62
C LEU A 101 -0.55 6.84 -13.74
N LEU A 102 -1.82 6.51 -13.48
CA LEU A 102 -2.63 5.79 -14.47
C LEU A 102 -3.36 6.73 -15.42
N ASP A 103 -3.47 8.02 -15.07
CA ASP A 103 -4.14 9.05 -15.87
C ASP A 103 -5.58 8.64 -16.23
N VAL A 104 -6.37 8.39 -15.18
CA VAL A 104 -7.76 7.92 -15.24
C VAL A 104 -8.72 8.98 -14.68
N ALA A 105 -10.02 8.87 -14.95
CA ALA A 105 -11.00 9.79 -14.35
C ALA A 105 -11.01 9.69 -12.82
N TRP A 106 -11.39 10.75 -12.10
CA TRP A 106 -11.42 10.76 -10.63
C TRP A 106 -12.35 9.67 -10.06
N ASP A 107 -13.50 9.45 -10.70
CA ASP A 107 -14.45 8.40 -10.29
C ASP A 107 -13.81 7.01 -10.40
N ASN A 108 -13.11 6.75 -11.51
CA ASN A 108 -12.42 5.49 -11.73
C ASN A 108 -11.21 5.32 -10.80
N ALA A 109 -10.46 6.39 -10.53
CA ALA A 109 -9.34 6.40 -9.59
C ALA A 109 -9.80 6.04 -8.16
N LEU A 110 -10.96 6.53 -7.73
CA LEU A 110 -11.58 6.18 -6.45
C LEU A 110 -11.83 4.68 -6.35
N TRP A 111 -12.48 4.07 -7.34
CA TRP A 111 -12.75 2.63 -7.33
C TRP A 111 -11.48 1.79 -7.37
N ILE A 112 -10.50 2.16 -8.21
CA ILE A 112 -9.23 1.44 -8.31
C ILE A 112 -8.47 1.54 -6.98
N SER A 113 -8.41 2.70 -6.35
CA SER A 113 -7.72 2.91 -5.07
C SER A 113 -8.38 2.16 -3.91
N LEU A 114 -9.71 2.13 -3.85
CA LEU A 114 -10.48 1.37 -2.85
C LEU A 114 -10.23 -0.13 -2.99
N LEU A 115 -10.30 -0.66 -4.21
CA LEU A 115 -10.00 -2.07 -4.48
C LEU A 115 -8.55 -2.40 -4.10
N THR A 116 -7.60 -1.55 -4.48
CA THR A 116 -6.18 -1.74 -4.16
C THR A 116 -5.97 -1.79 -2.65
N LEU A 117 -6.56 -0.87 -1.90
CA LEU A 117 -6.46 -0.82 -0.44
C LEU A 117 -7.10 -2.05 0.22
N PHE A 118 -8.28 -2.47 -0.26
CA PHE A 118 -8.95 -3.68 0.23
C PHE A 118 -8.09 -4.93 0.04
N PHE A 119 -7.50 -5.11 -1.14
CA PHE A 119 -6.65 -6.25 -1.41
C PHE A 119 -5.29 -6.18 -0.70
N LEU A 120 -4.70 -4.99 -0.55
CA LEU A 120 -3.51 -4.81 0.28
C LEU A 120 -3.78 -5.23 1.73
N PHE A 121 -4.93 -4.83 2.28
CA PHE A 121 -5.35 -5.25 3.61
C PHE A 121 -5.45 -6.78 3.73
N LEU A 122 -6.10 -7.46 2.77
CA LEU A 122 -6.16 -8.93 2.74
C LEU A 122 -4.77 -9.57 2.60
N LEU A 123 -3.89 -8.99 1.81
CA LEU A 123 -2.54 -9.52 1.61
C LEU A 123 -1.72 -9.42 2.91
N TYR A 124 -1.79 -8.29 3.61
CA TYR A 124 -1.09 -8.11 4.88
C TYR A 124 -1.65 -8.98 6.01
N THR A 125 -2.95 -9.30 6.00
CA THR A 125 -3.53 -10.22 6.98
C THR A 125 -3.20 -11.69 6.68
N LEU A 126 -3.10 -12.06 5.41
CA LEU A 126 -2.75 -13.43 4.99
C LEU A 126 -1.25 -13.73 5.08
N ILE A 127 -0.39 -12.72 4.97
CA ILE A 127 1.07 -12.87 5.02
C ILE A 127 1.62 -11.95 6.14
N PRO A 128 1.51 -12.37 7.43
CA PRO A 128 1.95 -11.56 8.56
C PRO A 128 3.45 -11.21 8.52
N GLY A 129 4.25 -12.08 7.89
CA GLY A 129 5.69 -11.89 7.71
C GLY A 129 6.05 -10.68 6.86
N LEU A 130 5.13 -10.15 6.05
CA LEU A 130 5.34 -8.95 5.24
C LEU A 130 5.11 -7.68 6.06
N ALA A 131 4.13 -7.70 6.97
CA ALA A 131 3.85 -6.59 7.89
C ALA A 131 4.93 -6.48 8.98
N SER A 132 5.36 -7.60 9.56
CA SER A 132 6.35 -7.62 10.65
C SER A 132 7.75 -7.20 10.19
N PHE A 133 8.16 -7.56 8.96
CA PHE A 133 9.47 -7.17 8.41
C PHE A 133 9.58 -5.69 8.05
N LEU A 134 8.47 -5.06 7.67
CA LEU A 134 8.42 -3.61 7.40
C LEU A 134 8.36 -2.78 8.70
N GLY A 135 8.47 -3.42 9.87
CA GLY A 135 8.55 -2.76 11.17
C GLY A 135 7.19 -2.40 11.78
N PHE A 136 6.11 -3.01 11.30
CA PHE A 136 4.77 -2.74 11.83
C PHE A 136 4.37 -3.77 12.88
N VAL A 137 4.04 -3.25 14.07
CA VAL A 137 3.08 -3.89 14.98
C VAL A 137 1.73 -3.25 14.63
N ILE A 138 0.81 -4.02 14.06
CA ILE A 138 -0.60 -3.66 13.97
C ILE A 138 -1.26 -4.06 15.29
#